data_AF-A0A972QC23-F1
#
_entry.id   AF-A0A972QC23-F1
#
_cell.length_a   1.000
_cell.length_b   1.000
_cell.length_c   1.000
_cell.angle_alpha   90.00
_cell.angle_beta   90.00
_cell.angle_gamma   90.00
#
_symmetry.space_group_name_H-M   'P 1'
#
loop_
_entity.id
_entity.type
_entity.pdbx_description
1 polymer ?
#
loop_
_entity_poly.entity_id
_entity_poly.type
_entity_poly.pdbx_seq_one_letter_code
_entity_poly.pdbx_strand_id
1 'polypeptide(L)'
;VSTTHSIVGSMIGFGIMAGGFSVIKWSMLVAIVMSWVISPVFSLIIAYVIFKLIVKIILSKNDPFEWSLKLSPFFIGITFFVVISSFLFKTPLGKKLAIGTPSALLIAFILAVVLGFAGMLALKRFVKNKKNGAEGIFRSIQVGTSCYVALAQGANDVANAIGPLAVIYFIVKTGGIGVMVPVPVFLLLFGGIGIAFGISMAGARVMETVGKKITTLTNTRGFSVEFAAATTVLVASKMGLPVSTTHAAVGGVLGVGLARGFEAVNFRIIIKIMLYWVLTVPISAITSMIIFKILQLIL
;
A
#
# COMPACT_ATOMS: atom_id res chain seq x y z
N VAL A 1 -12.43 -4.74 -4.38
CA VAL A 1 -12.72 -3.48 -5.12
C VAL A 1 -11.58 -2.49 -4.81
N SER A 2 -11.28 -1.56 -5.69
CA SER A 2 -10.16 -0.60 -5.53
C SER A 2 -10.68 0.83 -5.53
N THR A 3 -10.41 1.59 -4.46
CA THR A 3 -10.79 3.01 -4.37
C THR A 3 -10.09 3.85 -5.42
N THR A 4 -8.83 3.54 -5.73
CA THR A 4 -8.05 4.18 -6.79
C THR A 4 -8.68 3.96 -8.17
N HIS A 5 -9.16 2.74 -8.45
CA HIS A 5 -9.87 2.46 -9.70
C HIS A 5 -11.20 3.20 -9.78
N SER A 6 -11.91 3.28 -8.65
CA SER A 6 -13.18 3.98 -8.58
C SER A 6 -13.00 5.46 -8.88
N ILE A 7 -12.06 6.15 -8.23
CA ILE A 7 -11.88 7.58 -8.47
C ILE A 7 -11.38 7.87 -9.88
N VAL A 8 -10.44 7.09 -10.40
CA VAL A 8 -9.94 7.26 -11.77
C VAL A 8 -11.08 7.01 -12.78
N GLY A 9 -11.87 5.95 -12.58
CA GLY A 9 -13.06 5.68 -13.39
C GLY A 9 -14.06 6.83 -13.35
N SER A 10 -14.39 7.33 -12.17
CA SER A 10 -15.31 8.46 -12.00
C SER A 10 -14.79 9.74 -12.67
N MET A 11 -13.50 10.05 -12.54
CA MET A 11 -12.88 11.21 -13.21
C MET A 11 -12.92 11.10 -14.74
N ILE A 12 -12.70 9.89 -15.29
CA ILE A 12 -12.85 9.65 -16.73
C ILE A 12 -14.30 9.87 -17.15
N GLY A 13 -15.25 9.30 -16.41
CA GLY A 13 -16.68 9.44 -16.70
C GLY A 13 -17.14 10.90 -16.70
N PHE A 14 -16.80 11.63 -15.64
CA PHE A 14 -17.03 13.07 -15.55
C PHE A 14 -16.36 13.84 -16.70
N GLY A 15 -15.07 13.58 -16.96
CA GLY A 15 -14.32 14.29 -18.00
C GLY A 15 -14.93 14.11 -19.39
N ILE A 16 -15.33 12.89 -19.75
CA ILE A 16 -15.99 12.60 -21.03
C ILE A 16 -17.32 13.36 -21.14
N MET A 17 -18.12 13.40 -20.06
CA MET A 17 -19.40 14.11 -20.08
C MET A 17 -19.24 15.64 -20.14
N ALA A 18 -18.22 16.18 -19.46
CA ALA A 18 -18.01 17.62 -19.38
C ALA A 18 -17.31 18.20 -20.63
N GLY A 19 -16.42 17.44 -21.27
CA GLY A 19 -15.57 17.96 -22.36
C GLY A 19 -15.29 17.00 -23.50
N GLY A 20 -15.94 15.83 -23.54
CA GLY A 20 -15.72 14.81 -24.57
C GLY A 20 -14.44 13.98 -24.38
N PHE A 21 -14.09 13.16 -25.36
CA PHE A 21 -12.94 12.24 -25.25
C PHE A 21 -11.57 12.94 -25.32
N SER A 22 -11.53 14.17 -25.85
CA SER A 22 -10.29 14.94 -26.05
C SER A 22 -9.70 15.50 -24.76
N VAL A 23 -10.51 15.71 -23.70
CA VAL A 23 -10.01 16.23 -22.42
C VAL A 23 -9.32 15.16 -21.57
N ILE A 24 -9.47 13.89 -21.93
CA ILE A 24 -8.83 12.78 -21.22
C ILE A 24 -7.36 12.69 -21.65
N LYS A 25 -6.46 12.74 -20.66
CA LYS A 25 -5.02 12.52 -20.89
C LYS A 25 -4.72 11.02 -21.05
N TRP A 26 -4.94 10.48 -22.24
CA TRP A 26 -4.80 9.06 -22.56
C TRP A 26 -3.41 8.47 -22.23
N SER A 27 -2.33 9.22 -22.48
CA SER A 27 -0.97 8.76 -22.16
C SER A 27 -0.77 8.53 -20.66
N MET A 28 -1.28 9.44 -19.82
CA MET A 28 -1.25 9.31 -18.37
C MET A 28 -2.15 8.16 -17.91
N LEU A 29 -3.34 8.01 -18.52
CA LEU A 29 -4.24 6.91 -18.20
C LEU A 29 -3.62 5.54 -18.49
N VAL A 30 -2.92 5.38 -19.62
CA VAL A 30 -2.18 4.15 -19.94
C VAL A 30 -1.13 3.86 -18.89
N ALA A 31 -0.35 4.85 -18.45
CA ALA A 31 0.64 4.67 -17.39
C ALA A 31 0.00 4.22 -16.06
N ILE A 32 -1.16 4.79 -15.71
CA ILE A 32 -1.95 4.39 -14.55
C ILE A 32 -2.40 2.93 -14.67
N VAL A 33 -3.02 2.54 -15.79
CA VAL A 33 -3.49 1.18 -16.02
C VAL A 33 -2.35 0.17 -15.99
N MET A 34 -1.19 0.49 -16.58
CA MET A 34 0.01 -0.34 -16.50
C MET A 34 0.45 -0.55 -15.04
N SER A 35 0.42 0.51 -14.22
CA SER A 35 0.77 0.41 -12.80
C SER A 35 -0.15 -0.54 -12.02
N TRP A 36 -1.41 -0.67 -12.42
CA TRP A 36 -2.38 -1.56 -11.77
C TRP A 36 -2.12 -3.05 -12.06
N VAL A 37 -1.44 -3.34 -13.16
CA VAL A 37 -0.99 -4.70 -13.53
C VAL A 37 0.39 -5.00 -12.93
N ILE A 38 1.31 -4.03 -13.00
CA ILE A 38 2.68 -4.19 -12.52
C ILE A 38 2.73 -4.30 -10.99
N SER A 39 1.95 -3.51 -10.26
CA SER A 39 1.98 -3.51 -8.78
C SER A 39 1.67 -4.88 -8.13
N PRO A 40 0.61 -5.63 -8.47
CA PRO A 40 0.37 -6.95 -7.88
C PRO A 40 1.48 -7.95 -8.23
N VAL A 41 2.06 -7.88 -9.44
CA VAL A 41 3.17 -8.75 -9.85
C VAL A 41 4.44 -8.42 -9.06
N PHE A 42 4.74 -7.14 -8.88
CA PHE A 42 5.89 -6.70 -8.09
C PHE A 42 5.77 -7.14 -6.63
N SER A 43 4.59 -6.95 -6.03
CA SER A 43 4.29 -7.42 -4.68
C SER A 43 4.36 -8.94 -4.55
N LEU A 44 3.86 -9.68 -5.55
CA LEU A 44 3.96 -11.14 -5.62
C LEU A 44 5.42 -11.59 -5.56
N ILE A 45 6.29 -11.01 -6.39
CA ILE A 45 7.70 -11.36 -6.45
C ILE A 45 8.38 -11.08 -5.11
N ILE A 46 8.17 -9.90 -4.52
CA ILE A 46 8.76 -9.55 -3.21
C ILE A 46 8.28 -10.53 -2.14
N ALA A 47 6.97 -10.78 -2.05
CA ALA A 47 6.40 -11.65 -1.04
C ALA A 47 6.90 -13.10 -1.18
N TYR A 48 6.99 -13.60 -2.42
CA TYR A 48 7.54 -14.92 -2.73
C TYR A 48 9.00 -15.03 -2.25
N VAL A 49 9.84 -14.07 -2.62
CA VAL A 49 11.27 -14.06 -2.27
C VAL A 49 11.47 -13.95 -0.76
N ILE A 50 10.79 -13.01 -0.10
CA ILE A 50 10.89 -12.81 1.36
C ILE A 50 10.42 -14.06 2.10
N PHE A 51 9.30 -14.65 1.69
CA PHE A 51 8.80 -15.85 2.36
C PHE A 51 9.71 -17.06 2.15
N LYS A 52 10.22 -17.29 0.93
CA LYS A 52 11.21 -18.36 0.66
C LYS A 52 12.49 -18.15 1.46
N LEU A 53 12.94 -16.90 1.61
CA LEU A 53 14.07 -16.55 2.45
C LEU A 53 13.80 -16.92 3.91
N ILE A 54 12.67 -16.51 4.48
CA ILE A 54 12.25 -16.85 5.86
C ILE A 54 12.20 -18.37 6.05
N VAL A 55 11.62 -19.11 5.11
CA VAL A 55 11.58 -20.58 5.17
C VAL A 55 13.00 -21.14 5.25
N LYS A 56 13.88 -20.74 4.31
CA LYS A 56 15.25 -21.27 4.20
C LYS A 56 16.12 -20.95 5.42
N ILE A 57 16.04 -19.73 5.96
CA ILE A 57 16.99 -19.26 6.98
C ILE A 57 16.44 -19.34 8.42
N ILE A 58 15.11 -19.45 8.60
CA ILE A 58 14.48 -19.57 9.92
C ILE A 58 13.73 -20.90 10.06
N LEU A 59 12.72 -21.14 9.21
CA LEU A 59 11.77 -22.25 9.46
C LEU A 59 12.37 -23.64 9.23
N SER A 60 13.39 -23.75 8.38
CA SER A 60 14.12 -25.01 8.13
C SER A 60 15.25 -25.28 9.13
N LYS A 61 15.42 -24.47 10.18
CA LYS A 61 16.47 -24.65 11.19
C LYS A 61 15.96 -25.47 12.38
N ASN A 62 16.89 -26.13 13.09
CA ASN A 62 16.57 -26.97 14.26
C ASN A 62 15.86 -26.20 15.39
N ASP A 63 16.18 -24.91 15.57
CA ASP A 63 15.50 -24.01 16.52
C ASP A 63 14.99 -22.75 15.79
N PRO A 64 13.79 -22.81 15.18
CA PRO A 64 13.23 -21.66 14.47
C PRO A 64 12.98 -20.45 15.38
N PHE A 65 12.76 -20.66 16.68
CA PHE A 65 12.55 -19.57 17.63
C PHE A 65 13.83 -18.73 17.76
N GLU A 66 14.94 -19.38 18.11
CA GLU A 66 16.23 -18.68 18.28
C GLU A 66 16.70 -18.02 16.97
N TRP A 67 16.51 -18.70 15.83
CA TRP A 67 16.84 -18.12 14.53
C TRP A 67 15.96 -16.92 14.17
N SER A 68 14.66 -16.99 14.47
CA SER A 68 13.76 -15.85 14.26
C SER A 68 14.14 -14.64 15.12
N LEU A 69 14.56 -14.87 16.37
CA LEU A 69 15.01 -13.81 17.27
C LEU A 69 16.33 -13.20 16.80
N LYS A 70 17.31 -14.05 16.44
CA LYS A 70 18.63 -13.59 15.94
C LYS A 70 18.54 -12.79 14.65
N LEU A 71 17.62 -13.18 13.75
CA LEU A 71 17.42 -12.50 12.47
C LEU A 71 16.36 -11.40 12.51
N SER A 72 15.65 -11.22 13.63
CA SER A 72 14.67 -10.14 13.81
C SER A 72 15.23 -8.73 13.53
N PRO A 73 16.48 -8.36 13.87
CA PRO A 73 17.04 -7.07 13.50
C PRO A 73 17.03 -6.81 12.00
N PHE A 74 17.26 -7.84 11.18
CA PHE A 74 17.29 -7.70 9.73
C PHE A 74 15.89 -7.40 9.18
N PHE A 75 14.87 -8.16 9.59
CA PHE A 75 13.50 -7.97 9.13
C PHE A 75 12.88 -6.66 9.62
N ILE A 76 13.15 -6.27 10.87
CA ILE A 76 12.73 -4.97 11.39
C ILE A 76 13.50 -3.84 10.69
N GLY A 77 14.81 -4.00 10.54
CA GLY A 77 15.69 -3.03 9.92
C GLY A 77 15.33 -2.75 8.47
N ILE A 78 15.07 -3.77 7.64
CA ILE A 78 14.69 -3.56 6.24
C ILE A 78 13.34 -2.82 6.13
N THR A 79 12.39 -3.07 7.03
CA THR A 79 11.14 -2.29 7.11
C THR A 79 11.42 -0.83 7.41
N PHE A 80 12.19 -0.54 8.46
CA PHE A 80 12.55 0.84 8.80
C PHE A 80 13.38 1.52 7.71
N PHE A 81 14.26 0.79 7.04
CA PHE A 81 15.06 1.32 5.94
C PHE A 81 14.16 1.87 4.83
N VAL A 82 13.16 1.11 4.40
CA VAL A 82 12.23 1.57 3.34
C VAL A 82 11.38 2.74 3.84
N VAL A 83 10.89 2.68 5.08
CA VAL A 83 10.11 3.78 5.69
C VAL A 83 10.93 5.07 5.74
N ILE A 84 12.11 5.05 6.34
CA ILE A 84 12.98 6.23 6.49
C ILE A 84 13.39 6.76 5.12
N SER A 85 13.76 5.88 4.19
CA SER A 85 14.06 6.27 2.81
C SER A 85 12.87 6.98 2.16
N SER A 86 11.65 6.50 2.37
CA SER A 86 10.45 7.16 1.84
C SER A 86 10.28 8.58 2.39
N PHE A 87 10.56 8.80 3.67
CA PHE A 87 10.52 10.13 4.27
C PHE A 87 11.61 11.05 3.69
N LEU A 88 12.85 10.58 3.61
CA LEU A 88 13.98 11.37 3.11
C LEU A 88 13.86 11.73 1.63
N PHE A 89 13.26 10.87 0.80
CA PHE A 89 13.15 11.15 -0.64
C PHE A 89 11.83 11.82 -1.07
N LYS A 90 10.73 11.57 -0.36
CA LYS A 90 9.38 11.96 -0.81
C LYS A 90 8.85 13.22 -0.11
N THR A 91 9.21 13.43 1.15
CA THR A 91 8.55 14.46 1.96
C THR A 91 9.20 15.83 1.82
N PRO A 92 8.45 16.92 2.10
CA PRO A 92 9.01 18.26 2.17
C PRO A 92 10.19 18.37 3.15
N LEU A 93 10.20 17.55 4.21
CA LEU A 93 11.31 17.46 5.16
C LEU A 93 12.59 17.01 4.46
N GLY A 94 12.53 15.93 3.68
CA GLY A 94 13.66 15.45 2.89
C GLY A 94 14.19 16.48 1.89
N LYS A 95 13.27 17.18 1.21
CA LYS A 95 13.63 18.27 0.29
C LYS A 95 14.29 19.45 0.99
N LYS A 96 13.82 19.82 2.19
CA LYS A 96 14.42 20.90 3.00
C LYS A 96 15.81 20.55 3.53
N LEU A 97 16.03 19.28 3.87
CA LEU A 97 17.31 18.81 4.36
C LEU A 97 18.40 18.81 3.27
N ALA A 98 18.01 18.82 1.98
CA ALA A 98 18.91 18.90 0.83
C ALA A 98 20.08 17.89 0.87
N ILE A 99 19.86 16.74 1.50
CA ILE A 99 20.86 15.68 1.65
C ILE A 99 20.99 14.95 0.31
N GLY A 100 22.22 14.78 -0.18
CA GLY A 100 22.46 14.00 -1.40
C GLY A 100 21.97 12.56 -1.29
N THR A 101 21.60 11.94 -2.42
CA THR A 101 21.07 10.56 -2.46
C THR A 101 21.94 9.53 -1.73
N PRO A 102 23.28 9.51 -1.89
CA PRO A 102 24.13 8.55 -1.19
C PRO A 102 24.10 8.74 0.33
N SER A 103 24.20 9.98 0.80
CA SER A 103 24.11 10.33 2.22
C SER A 103 22.74 10.02 2.83
N ALA A 104 21.65 10.24 2.09
CA ALA A 104 20.31 9.92 2.56
C ALA A 104 20.12 8.40 2.74
N LEU A 105 20.63 7.60 1.79
CA LEU A 105 20.63 6.13 1.90
C LEU A 105 21.51 5.65 3.05
N LEU A 106 22.66 6.27 3.27
CA LEU A 106 23.56 5.93 4.37
C LEU A 106 22.91 6.22 5.73
N ILE A 107 22.29 7.39 5.90
CA ILE A 107 21.55 7.75 7.11
C ILE A 107 20.38 6.78 7.34
N ALA A 108 19.60 6.49 6.29
CA ALA A 108 18.51 5.52 6.39
C ALA A 108 19.02 4.12 6.80
N PHE A 109 20.16 3.69 6.25
CA PHE A 109 20.78 2.42 6.58
C PHE A 109 21.25 2.36 8.05
N ILE A 110 21.98 3.38 8.51
CA ILE A 110 22.47 3.44 9.91
C ILE A 110 21.28 3.43 10.88
N LEU A 111 20.27 4.28 10.66
CA LEU A 111 19.09 4.32 11.51
C LEU A 111 18.30 3.00 11.48
N ALA A 112 18.18 2.37 10.30
CA ALA A 112 17.54 1.07 10.16
C ALA A 112 18.26 -0.03 10.95
N VAL A 113 19.59 -0.05 10.93
CA VAL A 113 20.39 -1.00 11.72
C VAL A 113 20.16 -0.77 13.21
N VAL A 114 20.26 0.48 13.67
CA VAL A 114 20.04 0.85 15.07
C VAL A 114 18.64 0.45 15.54
N LEU A 115 17.60 0.80 14.78
CA LEU A 115 16.22 0.46 15.10
C LEU A 115 15.94 -1.05 15.02
N GLY A 116 16.61 -1.76 14.10
CA GLY A 116 16.56 -3.22 14.03
C GLY A 116 17.06 -3.87 15.31
N PHE A 117 18.24 -3.47 15.79
CA PHE A 117 18.79 -4.00 17.04
C PHE A 117 17.98 -3.56 18.26
N ALA A 118 17.52 -2.31 18.31
CA ALA A 118 16.63 -1.83 19.37
C ALA A 118 15.31 -2.64 19.40
N GLY A 119 14.75 -2.94 18.23
CA GLY A 119 13.58 -3.80 18.08
C GLY A 119 13.82 -5.21 18.60
N MET A 120 14.98 -5.82 18.33
CA MET A 120 15.36 -7.13 18.90
C MET A 120 15.45 -7.07 20.43
N LEU A 121 16.02 -6.02 21.01
CA LEU A 121 16.08 -5.86 22.46
C LEU A 121 14.68 -5.75 23.07
N ALA A 122 13.76 -5.02 22.41
CA ALA A 122 12.37 -4.97 22.82
C ALA A 122 11.70 -6.36 22.71
N LEU A 123 11.89 -7.08 21.61
CA LEU A 123 11.36 -8.44 21.43
C LEU A 123 11.83 -9.40 22.52
N LYS A 124 13.11 -9.35 22.92
CA LYS A 124 13.63 -10.16 24.03
C LYS A 124 12.93 -9.88 25.36
N ARG A 125 12.47 -8.64 25.58
CA ARG A 125 11.75 -8.26 26.81
C ARG A 125 10.29 -8.72 26.79
N PHE A 126 9.61 -8.59 25.65
CA PHE A 126 8.17 -8.85 25.52
C PHE A 126 7.83 -10.30 25.14
N VAL A 127 8.69 -10.99 24.40
CA VAL A 127 8.46 -12.37 23.93
C VAL A 127 9.30 -13.34 24.76
N LYS A 128 8.79 -13.67 25.96
CA LYS A 128 9.45 -14.63 26.87
C LYS A 128 9.08 -16.09 26.61
N ASN A 129 7.95 -16.34 25.95
CA ASN A 129 7.39 -17.68 25.83
C ASN A 129 7.80 -18.36 24.52
N LYS A 130 8.67 -19.38 24.61
CA LYS A 130 9.15 -20.17 23.46
C LYS A 130 8.08 -21.06 22.80
N LYS A 131 6.93 -21.28 23.45
CA LYS A 131 5.89 -22.23 22.99
C LYS A 131 5.36 -21.95 21.58
N ASN A 132 5.37 -20.69 21.13
CA ASN A 132 4.85 -20.31 19.81
C ASN A 132 5.91 -20.34 18.69
N GLY A 133 7.14 -20.78 18.97
CA GLY A 133 8.22 -20.88 17.99
C GLY A 133 8.49 -19.56 17.25
N ALA A 134 8.92 -19.65 15.98
CA ALA A 134 9.17 -18.48 15.13
C ALA A 134 7.92 -17.59 14.96
N GLU A 135 6.72 -18.18 14.98
CA GLU A 135 5.45 -17.47 14.78
C GLU A 135 5.17 -16.46 15.89
N GLY A 136 5.58 -16.72 17.14
CA GLY A 136 5.43 -15.76 18.24
C GLY A 136 6.26 -14.48 18.05
N ILE A 137 7.46 -14.61 17.50
CA ILE A 137 8.34 -13.48 17.19
C ILE A 137 7.76 -12.69 16.00
N PHE A 138 7.39 -13.39 14.93
CA PHE A 138 6.80 -12.74 13.76
C PHE A 138 5.46 -12.09 14.06
N ARG A 139 4.65 -12.60 14.99
CA ARG A 139 3.43 -11.92 15.45
C ARG A 139 3.73 -10.52 15.97
N SER A 140 4.81 -10.37 16.73
CA SER A 140 5.20 -9.09 17.31
C SER A 140 5.79 -8.14 16.26
N ILE A 141 6.63 -8.67 15.35
CA ILE A 141 7.15 -7.90 14.21
C ILE A 141 6.01 -7.45 13.29
N GLN A 142 4.99 -8.29 13.10
CA GLN A 142 3.87 -8.04 12.21
C GLN A 142 3.05 -6.82 12.64
N VAL A 143 2.93 -6.54 13.94
CA VAL A 143 2.31 -5.30 14.42
C VAL A 143 3.03 -4.08 13.85
N GLY A 144 4.36 -4.10 13.81
CA GLY A 144 5.17 -3.04 13.20
C GLY A 144 4.98 -2.96 11.68
N THR A 145 4.91 -4.08 10.96
CA THR A 145 4.63 -4.06 9.52
C THR A 145 3.20 -3.66 9.20
N SER A 146 2.24 -3.89 10.09
CA SER A 146 0.89 -3.38 9.96
C SER A 146 0.86 -1.85 10.04
N CYS A 147 1.65 -1.24 10.92
CA CYS A 147 1.84 0.22 10.92
C CYS A 147 2.49 0.70 9.62
N TYR A 148 3.44 -0.06 9.07
CA TYR A 148 4.06 0.24 7.78
C TYR A 148 3.05 0.21 6.62
N VAL A 149 2.16 -0.79 6.58
CA VAL A 149 1.05 -0.85 5.62
C VAL A 149 0.13 0.35 5.78
N ALA A 150 -0.25 0.72 7.01
CA ALA A 150 -1.11 1.87 7.27
C ALA A 150 -0.48 3.18 6.76
N LEU A 151 0.84 3.36 6.96
CA LEU A 151 1.59 4.49 6.41
C LEU A 151 1.60 4.50 4.88
N ALA A 152 1.91 3.37 4.25
CA ALA A 152 1.92 3.24 2.80
C ALA A 152 0.54 3.51 2.20
N GLN A 153 -0.51 3.00 2.84
CA GLN A 153 -1.90 3.22 2.44
C GLN A 153 -2.30 4.69 2.56
N GLY A 154 -2.00 5.34 3.68
CA GLY A 154 -2.26 6.78 3.84
C GLY A 154 -1.52 7.63 2.80
N ALA A 155 -0.26 7.30 2.52
CA ALA A 155 0.57 8.03 1.55
C ALA A 155 0.10 7.91 0.09
N ASN A 156 -0.67 6.87 -0.23
CA ASN A 156 -1.22 6.59 -1.57
C ASN A 156 -2.70 7.01 -1.66
N ASP A 157 -3.52 6.55 -0.74
CA ASP A 157 -4.99 6.63 -0.85
C ASP A 157 -5.54 7.99 -0.46
N VAL A 158 -4.80 8.84 0.27
CA VAL A 158 -5.25 10.22 0.57
C VAL A 158 -5.49 11.02 -0.71
N ALA A 159 -4.72 10.76 -1.76
CA ALA A 159 -4.86 11.42 -3.05
C ALA A 159 -6.20 11.10 -3.72
N ASN A 160 -6.81 9.94 -3.44
CA ASN A 160 -8.07 9.55 -4.05
C ASN A 160 -9.24 10.44 -3.59
N ALA A 161 -9.22 10.89 -2.33
CA ALA A 161 -10.23 11.81 -1.80
C ALA A 161 -9.81 13.28 -1.97
N ILE A 162 -8.55 13.59 -1.68
CA ILE A 162 -8.06 14.97 -1.61
C ILE A 162 -7.66 15.52 -2.97
N GLY A 163 -7.30 14.69 -3.95
CA GLY A 163 -6.95 15.14 -5.29
C GLY A 163 -8.07 15.97 -5.94
N PRO A 164 -9.30 15.43 -6.08
CA PRO A 164 -10.44 16.19 -6.59
C PRO A 164 -10.78 17.41 -5.74
N LEU A 165 -10.77 17.27 -4.41
CA LEU A 165 -11.09 18.36 -3.48
C LEU A 165 -10.09 19.53 -3.57
N ALA A 166 -8.81 19.22 -3.75
CA ALA A 166 -7.76 20.23 -3.90
C ALA A 166 -7.93 21.04 -5.19
N VAL A 167 -8.37 20.40 -6.29
CA VAL A 167 -8.70 21.09 -7.54
C VAL A 167 -9.87 22.05 -7.33
N ILE A 168 -10.95 21.60 -6.69
CA ILE A 168 -12.11 22.45 -6.38
C ILE A 168 -11.70 23.64 -5.52
N TYR A 169 -10.96 23.38 -4.43
CA TYR A 169 -10.47 24.42 -3.53
C TYR A 169 -9.61 25.47 -4.26
N PHE A 170 -8.72 25.01 -5.15
CA PHE A 170 -7.84 25.89 -5.91
C PHE A 170 -8.61 26.76 -6.90
N ILE A 171 -9.57 26.19 -7.63
CA ILE A 171 -10.44 26.93 -8.57
C ILE A 171 -11.22 28.02 -7.83
N VAL A 172 -11.83 27.68 -6.69
CA VAL A 172 -12.60 28.64 -5.88
C VAL A 172 -11.72 29.78 -5.37
N LYS A 173 -10.45 29.51 -5.03
CA LYS A 173 -9.54 30.52 -4.48
C LYS A 173 -8.86 31.39 -5.52
N THR A 174 -8.54 30.85 -6.69
CA THR A 174 -7.71 31.55 -7.70
C THR A 174 -8.49 31.95 -8.95
N GLY A 175 -9.72 31.47 -9.12
CA GLY A 175 -10.55 31.73 -10.30
C GLY A 175 -10.09 30.99 -11.56
N GLY A 176 -9.07 30.12 -11.47
CA GLY A 176 -8.52 29.39 -12.61
C GLY A 176 -7.81 28.09 -12.22
N ILE A 177 -7.36 27.34 -13.24
CA ILE A 177 -6.55 26.12 -13.05
C ILE A 177 -5.10 26.48 -13.41
N GLY A 178 -4.24 26.54 -12.40
CA GLY A 178 -2.79 26.69 -12.62
C GLY A 178 -2.18 25.40 -13.16
N VAL A 179 -1.00 25.50 -13.79
CA VAL A 179 -0.25 24.34 -14.31
C VAL A 179 0.11 23.33 -13.20
N MET A 180 0.31 23.83 -11.97
CA MET A 180 0.46 23.01 -10.77
C MET A 180 -0.58 23.42 -9.73
N VAL A 181 -1.30 22.42 -9.20
CA VAL A 181 -2.25 22.60 -8.10
C VAL A 181 -1.53 22.19 -6.80
N PRO A 182 -1.03 23.15 -6.00
CA PRO A 182 -0.48 22.82 -4.69
C PRO A 182 -1.60 22.28 -3.80
N VAL A 183 -1.34 21.20 -3.08
CA VAL A 183 -2.29 20.63 -2.11
C VAL A 183 -1.96 21.18 -0.72
N PRO A 184 -2.84 22.00 -0.11
CA PRO A 184 -2.64 22.50 1.24
C PRO A 184 -2.56 21.36 2.28
N VAL A 185 -1.71 21.54 3.28
CA VAL A 185 -1.50 20.54 4.35
C VAL A 185 -2.81 20.24 5.11
N PHE A 186 -3.68 21.22 5.31
CA PHE A 186 -4.95 21.00 6.02
C PHE A 186 -5.90 20.07 5.24
N LEU A 187 -5.88 20.08 3.90
CA LEU A 187 -6.67 19.14 3.11
C LEU A 187 -6.12 17.72 3.24
N LEU A 188 -4.79 17.56 3.28
CA LEU A 188 -4.17 16.26 3.56
C LEU A 188 -4.52 15.76 4.96
N LEU A 189 -4.53 16.64 5.97
CA LEU A 189 -4.97 16.31 7.33
C LEU A 189 -6.45 15.89 7.36
N PHE A 190 -7.32 16.64 6.68
CA PHE A 190 -8.74 16.32 6.55
C PHE A 190 -8.95 14.92 5.94
N GLY A 191 -8.23 14.61 4.85
CA GLY A 191 -8.28 13.30 4.21
C GLY A 191 -7.75 12.19 5.12
N GLY A 192 -6.65 12.43 5.82
CA GLY A 192 -6.08 11.48 6.79
C GLY A 192 -7.03 11.16 7.94
N ILE A 193 -7.68 12.18 8.51
CA ILE A 193 -8.69 12.03 9.55
C ILE A 193 -9.90 11.23 9.01
N GLY A 194 -10.39 11.55 7.82
CA GLY A 194 -11.48 10.83 7.18
C GLY A 194 -11.18 9.34 6.97
N ILE A 195 -9.97 9.00 6.50
CA ILE A 195 -9.52 7.61 6.37
C ILE A 195 -9.48 6.91 7.74
N ALA A 196 -8.93 7.57 8.77
CA ALA A 196 -8.85 7.00 10.12
C ALA A 196 -10.24 6.70 10.71
N PHE A 197 -11.20 7.63 10.56
CA PHE A 197 -12.60 7.42 10.96
C PHE A 197 -13.28 6.30 10.16
N GLY A 198 -13.06 6.22 8.84
CA GLY A 198 -13.61 5.14 8.03
C GLY A 198 -13.13 3.76 8.48
N ILE A 199 -11.83 3.65 8.81
CA ILE A 199 -11.23 2.41 9.32
C ILE A 199 -11.84 2.04 10.69
N SER A 200 -12.01 3.01 11.60
CA SER A 200 -12.56 2.73 12.94
C SER A 200 -14.04 2.32 12.90
N MET A 201 -14.84 2.87 11.99
CA MET A 201 -16.27 2.57 11.89
C MET A 201 -16.58 1.25 11.16
N ALA A 202 -15.90 0.99 10.05
CA ALA A 202 -16.27 -0.09 9.12
C ALA A 202 -15.12 -1.04 8.75
N GLY A 203 -13.86 -0.67 9.04
CA GLY A 203 -12.69 -1.43 8.61
C GLY A 203 -12.65 -2.87 9.14
N ALA A 204 -13.12 -3.10 10.36
CA ALA A 204 -13.08 -4.41 11.02
C ALA A 204 -13.81 -5.51 10.23
N ARG A 205 -15.00 -5.21 9.67
CA ARG A 205 -15.81 -6.19 8.92
C ARG A 205 -15.14 -6.62 7.61
N VAL A 206 -14.45 -5.68 6.96
CA VAL A 206 -13.76 -5.93 5.69
C VAL A 206 -12.47 -6.72 5.93
N MET A 207 -11.68 -6.33 6.95
CA MET A 207 -10.43 -7.02 7.31
C MET A 207 -10.67 -8.49 7.67
N GLU A 208 -11.73 -8.80 8.42
CA GLU A 208 -12.08 -10.18 8.76
C GLU A 208 -12.39 -11.04 7.53
N THR A 209 -13.09 -10.45 6.54
CA THR A 209 -13.49 -11.17 5.33
C THR A 209 -12.30 -11.50 4.42
N VAL A 210 -11.29 -10.62 4.35
CA VAL A 210 -10.10 -10.80 3.51
C VAL A 210 -9.14 -11.84 4.12
N GLY A 211 -8.93 -11.78 5.44
CA GLY A 211 -7.92 -12.61 6.12
C GLY A 211 -8.20 -14.13 6.10
N LYS A 212 -9.47 -14.54 5.92
CA LYS A 212 -9.89 -15.95 6.02
C LYS A 212 -10.11 -16.66 4.67
N LYS A 213 -10.25 -15.93 3.55
CA LYS A 213 -10.83 -16.48 2.30
C LYS A 213 -9.85 -16.80 1.17
N ILE A 214 -8.60 -16.31 1.20
CA ILE A 214 -7.67 -16.43 0.06
C ILE A 214 -6.60 -17.51 0.30
N THR A 215 -5.92 -17.49 1.46
CA THR A 215 -4.98 -18.53 1.89
C THR A 215 -4.90 -18.55 3.42
N THR A 216 -4.33 -19.61 4.00
CA THR A 216 -4.08 -19.66 5.44
C THR A 216 -2.89 -18.77 5.79
N LEU A 217 -3.13 -17.64 6.46
CA LEU A 217 -2.07 -16.74 6.89
C LEU A 217 -1.58 -17.11 8.30
N THR A 218 -0.32 -17.52 8.40
CA THR A 218 0.46 -17.49 9.64
C THR A 218 1.18 -16.13 9.73
N ASN A 219 1.79 -15.79 10.85
CA ASN A 219 2.41 -14.47 11.05
C ASN A 219 3.64 -14.25 10.16
N THR A 220 4.44 -15.29 9.91
CA THR A 220 5.56 -15.21 8.95
C THR A 220 5.08 -14.89 7.53
N ARG A 221 3.93 -15.46 7.15
CA ARG A 221 3.25 -15.18 5.89
C ARG A 221 2.68 -13.77 5.87
N GLY A 222 1.98 -13.37 6.94
CA GLY A 222 1.44 -12.03 7.15
C GLY A 222 2.49 -10.95 6.98
N PHE A 223 3.62 -11.08 7.69
CA PHE A 223 4.76 -10.18 7.53
C PHE A 223 5.22 -10.08 6.06
N SER A 224 5.37 -11.21 5.36
CA SER A 224 5.85 -11.23 3.98
C SER A 224 4.89 -10.50 3.02
N VAL A 225 3.57 -10.71 3.20
CA VAL A 225 2.52 -10.03 2.44
C VAL A 225 2.50 -8.53 2.75
N GLU A 226 2.49 -8.16 4.02
CA GLU A 226 2.42 -6.77 4.48
C GLU A 226 3.63 -5.98 4.01
N PHE A 227 4.83 -6.53 4.21
CA PHE A 227 6.08 -5.90 3.77
C PHE A 227 6.11 -5.70 2.25
N ALA A 228 5.73 -6.72 1.47
CA ALA A 228 5.71 -6.64 0.01
C ALA A 228 4.69 -5.62 -0.50
N ALA A 229 3.47 -5.65 0.05
CA ALA A 229 2.40 -4.75 -0.35
C ALA A 229 2.73 -3.30 -0.02
N ALA A 230 3.17 -3.01 1.21
CA ALA A 230 3.54 -1.66 1.64
C ALA A 230 4.73 -1.11 0.84
N THR A 231 5.75 -1.94 0.58
CA THR A 231 6.92 -1.55 -0.23
C THR A 231 6.52 -1.24 -1.67
N THR A 232 5.69 -2.08 -2.28
CA THR A 232 5.15 -1.86 -3.61
C THR A 232 4.40 -0.53 -3.69
N VAL A 233 3.51 -0.28 -2.72
CA VAL A 233 2.69 0.94 -2.67
C VAL A 233 3.56 2.17 -2.47
N LEU A 234 4.55 2.15 -1.57
CA LEU A 234 5.44 3.30 -1.36
C LEU A 234 6.32 3.60 -2.57
N VAL A 235 6.86 2.58 -3.23
CA VAL A 235 7.67 2.77 -4.44
C VAL A 235 6.81 3.38 -5.55
N ALA A 236 5.62 2.85 -5.80
CA ALA A 236 4.69 3.42 -6.78
C ALA A 236 4.29 4.86 -6.43
N SER A 237 4.03 5.12 -5.15
CA SER A 237 3.68 6.45 -4.65
C SER A 237 4.84 7.45 -4.76
N LYS A 238 6.10 7.00 -4.72
CA LYS A 238 7.27 7.83 -5.06
C LYS A 238 7.32 8.18 -6.55
N MET A 239 6.91 7.26 -7.41
CA MET A 239 6.82 7.48 -8.87
C MET A 239 5.61 8.35 -9.27
N GLY A 240 4.77 8.76 -8.30
CA GLY A 240 3.53 9.50 -8.58
C GLY A 240 2.46 8.68 -9.28
N LEU A 241 2.60 7.35 -9.29
CA LEU A 241 1.65 6.44 -9.93
C LEU A 241 0.58 6.02 -8.91
N PRO A 242 -0.71 6.36 -9.14
CA PRO A 242 -1.78 5.94 -8.26
C PRO A 242 -2.03 4.43 -8.44
N VAL A 243 -1.62 3.66 -7.43
CA VAL A 243 -1.80 2.20 -7.41
C VAL A 243 -2.92 1.78 -6.47
N SER A 244 -3.34 0.53 -6.59
CA SER A 244 -4.33 -0.09 -5.71
C SER A 244 -3.63 -0.87 -4.60
N THR A 245 -3.80 -0.43 -3.36
CA THR A 245 -3.27 -1.11 -2.16
C THR A 245 -3.84 -2.53 -2.04
N THR A 246 -5.13 -2.70 -2.35
CA THR A 246 -5.79 -4.02 -2.41
C THR A 246 -5.13 -4.96 -3.43
N HIS A 247 -4.67 -4.44 -4.57
CA HIS A 247 -4.00 -5.29 -5.58
C HIS A 247 -2.63 -5.72 -5.11
N ALA A 248 -1.85 -4.79 -4.55
CA ALA A 248 -0.56 -5.10 -3.98
C ALA A 248 -0.69 -6.17 -2.87
N ALA A 249 -1.71 -6.06 -2.00
CA ALA A 249 -1.99 -7.06 -0.97
C ALA A 249 -2.35 -8.43 -1.58
N VAL A 250 -3.28 -8.50 -2.54
CA VAL A 250 -3.66 -9.75 -3.22
C VAL A 250 -2.47 -10.38 -3.94
N GLY A 251 -1.64 -9.57 -4.61
CA GLY A 251 -0.39 -10.02 -5.23
C GLY A 251 0.57 -10.63 -4.21
N GLY A 252 0.74 -9.98 -3.05
CA GLY A 252 1.57 -10.51 -1.97
C GLY A 252 1.04 -11.84 -1.42
N VAL A 253 -0.27 -11.94 -1.19
CA VAL A 253 -0.93 -13.19 -0.75
C VAL A 253 -0.72 -14.30 -1.77
N LEU A 254 -0.87 -14.00 -3.05
CA LEU A 254 -0.61 -14.94 -4.15
C LEU A 254 0.86 -15.38 -4.16
N GLY A 255 1.80 -14.46 -3.96
CA GLY A 255 3.24 -14.76 -3.91
C GLY A 255 3.60 -15.73 -2.78
N VAL A 256 3.08 -15.50 -1.57
CA VAL A 256 3.28 -16.43 -0.44
C VAL A 256 2.58 -17.77 -0.70
N GLY A 257 1.39 -17.75 -1.30
CA GLY A 257 0.68 -18.97 -1.69
C GLY A 257 1.48 -19.83 -2.68
N LEU A 258 1.96 -19.22 -3.77
CA LEU A 258 2.79 -19.89 -4.78
C LEU A 258 4.11 -20.41 -4.22
N ALA A 259 4.70 -19.75 -3.24
CA ALA A 259 5.89 -20.22 -2.56
C ALA A 259 5.68 -21.56 -1.80
N ARG A 260 4.42 -21.92 -1.50
CA ARG A 260 4.04 -23.22 -0.92
C ARG A 260 3.65 -24.27 -1.97
N GLY A 261 3.56 -23.89 -3.25
CA GLY A 261 3.07 -24.73 -4.33
C GLY A 261 1.74 -24.23 -4.88
N PHE A 262 1.46 -24.58 -6.15
CA PHE A 262 0.28 -24.13 -6.88
C PHE A 262 -1.04 -24.53 -6.21
N GLU A 263 -1.07 -25.70 -5.57
CA GLU A 263 -2.27 -26.24 -4.89
C GLU A 263 -2.70 -25.41 -3.67
N ALA A 264 -1.79 -24.62 -3.09
CA ALA A 264 -2.09 -23.78 -1.93
C ALA A 264 -2.87 -22.49 -2.29
N VAL A 265 -3.12 -22.26 -3.59
CA VAL A 265 -3.77 -21.05 -4.12
C VAL A 265 -5.12 -21.38 -4.72
N ASN A 266 -6.16 -20.69 -4.27
CA ASN A 266 -7.49 -20.78 -4.89
C ASN A 266 -7.60 -19.81 -6.09
N PHE A 267 -7.20 -20.28 -7.28
CA PHE A 267 -7.23 -19.49 -8.52
C PHE A 267 -8.62 -19.01 -8.92
N ARG A 268 -9.68 -19.75 -8.56
CA ARG A 268 -11.07 -19.31 -8.81
C ARG A 268 -11.38 -18.00 -8.10
N ILE A 269 -10.92 -17.85 -6.85
CA ILE A 269 -11.08 -16.61 -6.09
C ILE A 269 -10.24 -15.49 -6.70
N ILE A 270 -9.00 -15.77 -7.12
CA ILE A 270 -8.13 -14.77 -7.76
C ILE A 270 -8.76 -14.22 -9.05
N ILE A 271 -9.25 -15.09 -9.93
CA ILE A 271 -9.92 -14.67 -11.17
C ILE A 271 -11.16 -13.82 -10.84
N LYS A 272 -11.96 -14.22 -9.86
CA LYS A 272 -13.13 -13.44 -9.40
C LYS A 272 -12.73 -12.05 -8.90
N ILE A 273 -11.63 -11.94 -8.16
CA ILE A 273 -11.08 -10.66 -7.71
C ILE A 273 -10.64 -9.80 -8.90
N MET A 274 -9.92 -10.37 -9.87
CA MET A 274 -9.47 -9.66 -11.08
C MET A 274 -10.65 -9.13 -11.90
N LEU A 275 -11.72 -9.92 -12.05
CA LEU A 275 -12.96 -9.49 -12.70
C LEU A 275 -13.55 -8.26 -12.00
N TYR A 276 -13.61 -8.26 -10.66
CA TYR A 276 -14.08 -7.09 -9.92
C TYR A 276 -13.20 -5.86 -10.12
N TRP A 277 -11.89 -6.02 -10.28
CA TRP A 277 -10.99 -4.89 -10.54
C TRP A 277 -11.25 -4.22 -11.89
N VAL A 278 -11.51 -5.03 -12.93
CA VAL A 278 -11.86 -4.54 -14.26
C VAL A 278 -13.23 -3.87 -14.23
N LEU A 279 -14.24 -4.50 -13.61
CA LEU A 279 -15.61 -3.97 -13.54
C LEU A 279 -15.73 -2.69 -12.71
N THR A 280 -14.84 -2.47 -11.74
CA THR A 280 -14.88 -1.27 -10.88
C THR A 280 -14.80 0.02 -11.70
N VAL A 281 -13.93 0.07 -12.72
CA VAL A 281 -13.67 1.27 -13.53
C VAL A 281 -14.90 1.72 -14.34
N PRO A 282 -15.50 0.88 -15.21
CA PRO A 282 -16.67 1.28 -16.00
C PRO A 282 -17.87 1.58 -15.12
N ILE A 283 -18.10 0.80 -14.05
CA ILE A 283 -19.20 1.07 -13.11
C ILE A 283 -19.03 2.46 -12.49
N SER A 284 -17.83 2.77 -11.98
CA SER A 284 -17.58 4.07 -11.34
C SER A 284 -17.64 5.24 -12.33
N ALA A 285 -17.22 5.02 -13.58
CA ALA A 285 -17.36 5.98 -14.67
C ALA A 285 -18.83 6.27 -14.98
N ILE A 286 -19.63 5.23 -15.25
CA ILE A 286 -21.06 5.35 -15.56
C ILE A 286 -21.81 6.02 -14.41
N THR A 287 -21.57 5.60 -13.17
CA THR A 287 -22.20 6.24 -11.99
C THR A 287 -21.87 7.73 -11.93
N SER A 288 -20.61 8.12 -12.17
CA SER A 288 -20.22 9.53 -12.20
C SER A 288 -20.86 10.29 -13.36
N MET A 289 -21.01 9.68 -14.54
CA MET A 289 -21.69 10.28 -15.69
C MET A 289 -23.16 10.56 -15.37
N ILE A 290 -23.84 9.60 -14.76
CA ILE A 290 -25.25 9.73 -14.36
C ILE A 290 -25.42 10.85 -13.32
N ILE A 291 -24.60 10.85 -12.26
CA ILE A 291 -24.66 11.89 -11.23
C ILE A 291 -24.41 13.27 -11.84
N PHE A 292 -23.40 13.40 -12.70
CA PHE A 292 -23.12 14.68 -13.36
C PHE A 292 -24.27 15.14 -14.25
N LYS A 293 -24.88 14.22 -15.01
CA LYS A 293 -26.03 14.57 -15.85
C LYS A 293 -27.23 15.01 -15.02
N ILE A 294 -27.50 14.36 -13.89
CA ILE A 294 -28.55 14.78 -12.95
C ILE A 294 -28.26 16.18 -12.41
N LEU A 295 -27.02 16.46 -11.98
CA LEU A 295 -26.64 17.78 -11.49
C LEU A 295 -26.79 18.86 -12.56
N GLN A 296 -26.43 18.59 -13.81
CA GLN A 296 -26.65 19.51 -14.94
C GLN A 296 -28.12 19.77 -15.25
N LEU A 297 -29.04 18.88 -14.88
CA LEU A 297 -30.47 19.11 -15.07
C LEU A 297 -31.08 19.94 -13.94
N ILE A 298 -30.42 20.00 -12.78
CA ILE A 298 -30.89 20.71 -11.59
C ILE A 298 -30.32 22.13 -11.52
N LEU A 299 -29.08 22.33 -11.97
CA LEU A 299 -28.38 23.62 -12.04
C LEU A 299 -28.73 24.39 -13.33
#